data_AF-A0A7W5PQ57-F1
#
_entry.id   AF-A0A7W5PQ57-F1
#
_cell.length_a   1.000
_cell.length_b   1.000
_cell.length_c   1.000
_cell.angle_alpha   90.00
_cell.angle_beta   90.00
_cell.angle_gamma   90.00
#
_symmetry.space_group_name_H-M   'P 1'
#
loop_
_entity.id
_entity.type
_entity.pdbx_description
1 polymer ?
#
loop_
_entity_poly.entity_id
_entity_poly.type
_entity_poly.pdbx_seq_one_letter_code
_entity_poly.pdbx_strand_id
1 'polypeptide(L)'
;MIIGIGSDLIDIRRVEKSIERFGDRFTHRCFTEIERARSDRRANRAESYAKRFAAKEACSKALGTGLSQGVFWKDMGVVNLPSGKPTMQLTGGAAAVLQAMLPAGHKAAIHLTITDDYPLAQAFVIIEALPDTV
;
A
#
# COMPACT_ATOMS: atom_id res chain seq x y z
N MET A 1 2.04 17.52 -10.89
CA MET A 1 1.97 18.17 -9.57
C MET A 1 1.66 17.14 -8.50
N ILE A 2 2.15 17.31 -7.26
CA ILE A 2 1.82 16.40 -6.15
C ILE A 2 0.37 16.67 -5.72
N ILE A 3 -0.45 15.61 -5.67
CA ILE A 3 -1.86 15.67 -5.26
C ILE A 3 -2.15 14.91 -3.97
N GLY A 4 -1.18 14.15 -3.44
CA GLY A 4 -1.32 13.42 -2.19
C GLY A 4 0.01 12.93 -1.65
N ILE A 5 0.16 12.96 -0.33
CA ILE A 5 1.32 12.40 0.37
C ILE A 5 0.87 11.58 1.56
N GLY A 6 1.60 10.51 1.86
CA GLY A 6 1.35 9.72 3.06
C GLY A 6 2.57 8.96 3.52
N SER A 7 2.66 8.77 4.83
CA SER A 7 3.72 7.97 5.44
C SER A 7 3.13 7.12 6.55
N ASP A 8 3.72 5.96 6.77
CA ASP A 8 3.40 5.10 7.89
C ASP A 8 4.65 4.39 8.41
N LEU A 9 4.72 4.26 9.74
CA LEU A 9 5.74 3.52 10.46
C LEU A 9 5.04 2.45 11.30
N ILE A 10 5.46 1.21 11.17
CA ILE A 10 4.85 0.07 11.87
C ILE A 10 5.89 -0.76 12.59
N ASP A 11 5.51 -1.22 13.78
CA ASP A 11 6.24 -2.25 14.51
C ASP A 11 5.88 -3.63 13.97
N ILE A 12 6.86 -4.33 13.40
CA ILE A 12 6.74 -5.65 12.78
C ILE A 12 6.17 -6.67 13.76
N ARG A 13 6.52 -6.55 15.06
CA ARG A 13 6.04 -7.45 16.12
C ARG A 13 4.52 -7.34 16.31
N ARG A 14 3.90 -6.21 15.98
CA ARG A 14 2.42 -6.06 16.01
C ARG A 14 1.75 -6.86 14.90
N VAL A 15 2.39 -6.90 13.74
CA VAL A 15 1.90 -7.68 12.59
C VAL A 15 2.10 -9.17 12.84
N GLU A 16 3.25 -9.55 13.40
CA GLU A 16 3.52 -10.91 13.87
C GLU A 16 2.44 -11.39 14.86
N LYS A 17 2.20 -10.64 15.94
CA LYS A 17 1.12 -10.95 16.91
C LYS A 17 -0.26 -11.06 16.26
N SER A 18 -0.53 -10.26 15.23
CA SER A 18 -1.81 -10.31 14.51
C SER A 18 -1.93 -11.58 13.66
N ILE A 19 -0.83 -11.99 13.02
CA ILE A 19 -0.74 -13.24 12.27
C ILE A 19 -0.89 -14.43 13.22
N GLU A 20 -0.19 -14.45 14.35
CA GLU A 20 -0.29 -15.51 15.36
C GLU A 20 -1.72 -15.63 15.91
N ARG A 21 -2.35 -14.50 16.22
CA ARG A 21 -3.68 -14.48 16.83
C ARG A 21 -4.82 -14.81 15.86
N PHE A 22 -4.73 -14.34 14.62
CA PHE A 22 -5.87 -14.38 13.68
C PHE A 22 -5.59 -15.19 12.41
N GLY A 23 -4.35 -15.60 12.16
CA GLY A 23 -3.94 -16.39 11.00
C GLY A 23 -4.45 -15.81 9.68
N ASP A 24 -5.03 -16.69 8.87
CA ASP A 24 -5.49 -16.37 7.52
C ASP A 24 -6.62 -15.34 7.50
N ARG A 25 -7.40 -15.22 8.58
CA ARG A 25 -8.45 -14.21 8.66
C ARG A 25 -7.86 -12.80 8.59
N PHE A 26 -6.72 -12.56 9.24
CA PHE A 26 -6.03 -11.28 9.15
C PHE A 26 -5.43 -11.08 7.76
N THR A 27 -4.72 -12.08 7.22
CA THR A 27 -4.03 -11.91 5.94
C THR A 27 -5.01 -11.76 4.77
N HIS A 28 -6.12 -12.50 4.77
CA HIS A 28 -7.16 -12.42 3.73
C HIS A 28 -8.04 -11.17 3.82
N ARG A 29 -8.09 -10.54 5.00
CA ARG A 29 -8.75 -9.25 5.18
C ARG A 29 -7.89 -8.11 4.64
N CYS A 30 -6.60 -8.12 4.98
CA CYS A 30 -5.73 -6.96 4.77
C CYS A 30 -4.93 -7.01 3.46
N PHE A 31 -4.62 -8.18 2.91
CA PHE A 31 -3.69 -8.29 1.79
C PHE A 31 -4.33 -8.90 0.54
N THR A 32 -3.86 -8.46 -0.63
CA THR A 32 -4.24 -9.03 -1.92
C THR A 32 -3.63 -10.42 -2.08
N GLU A 33 -4.11 -11.18 -3.07
CA GLU A 33 -3.55 -12.51 -3.36
C GLU A 33 -2.06 -12.44 -3.74
N ILE A 34 -1.68 -11.48 -4.59
CA ILE A 34 -0.29 -11.25 -4.99
C ILE A 34 0.60 -10.98 -3.77
N GLU A 35 0.10 -10.16 -2.84
CA GLU A 35 0.81 -9.82 -1.61
C GLU A 35 1.02 -11.04 -0.72
N ARG A 36 -0.02 -11.85 -0.50
CA ARG A 36 0.04 -13.09 0.30
C ARG A 36 0.99 -14.09 -0.33
N ALA A 37 0.81 -14.41 -1.61
CA ALA A 37 1.66 -15.34 -2.35
C ALA A 37 3.15 -14.97 -2.27
N ARG A 38 3.47 -13.68 -2.26
CA ARG A 38 4.85 -13.21 -2.09
C ARG A 38 5.34 -13.28 -0.64
N SER A 39 4.51 -12.91 0.34
CA SER A 39 4.90 -12.89 1.75
C SER A 39 5.06 -14.29 2.33
N ASP A 40 4.18 -15.23 1.96
CA ASP A 40 4.18 -16.58 2.52
C ASP A 40 5.35 -17.45 2.02
N ARG A 41 6.05 -17.01 0.96
CA ARG A 41 7.29 -17.64 0.47
C ARG A 41 8.55 -17.17 1.21
N ARG A 42 8.44 -16.18 2.11
CA ARG A 42 9.59 -15.63 2.84
C ARG A 42 9.70 -16.32 4.19
N ALA A 43 10.93 -16.62 4.62
CA ALA A 43 11.21 -17.05 5.99
C ALA A 43 10.68 -16.01 6.99
N ASN A 44 10.95 -14.72 6.73
CA ASN A 44 10.47 -13.60 7.54
C ASN A 44 9.13 -13.07 7.00
N ARG A 45 8.08 -13.90 6.98
CA ARG A 45 6.77 -13.51 6.45
C ARG A 45 6.19 -12.28 7.17
N ALA A 46 6.39 -12.15 8.48
CA ALA A 46 5.85 -11.04 9.27
C ALA A 46 6.43 -9.68 8.83
N GLU A 47 7.75 -9.58 8.63
CA GLU A 47 8.41 -8.39 8.07
C GLU A 47 7.85 -8.04 6.69
N SER A 48 7.67 -9.06 5.83
CA SER A 48 7.09 -8.89 4.50
C SER A 48 5.65 -8.34 4.57
N TYR A 49 4.81 -8.86 5.47
CA TYR A 49 3.45 -8.34 5.67
C TYR A 49 3.45 -6.94 6.27
N ALA A 50 4.32 -6.64 7.23
CA ALA A 50 4.41 -5.34 7.87
C ALA A 50 4.77 -4.23 6.88
N LYS A 51 5.74 -4.47 6.00
CA LYS A 51 6.09 -3.57 4.90
C LYS A 51 4.88 -3.19 4.02
N ARG A 52 4.06 -4.18 3.66
CA ARG A 52 2.86 -3.94 2.84
C ARG A 52 1.77 -3.23 3.62
N PHE A 53 1.62 -3.56 4.89
CA PHE A 53 0.67 -2.90 5.78
C PHE A 53 1.00 -1.40 5.86
N ALA A 54 2.27 -1.06 6.13
CA ALA A 54 2.74 0.34 6.14
C ALA A 54 2.53 1.03 4.78
N ALA A 55 2.84 0.36 3.66
CA ALA A 55 2.62 0.91 2.34
C ALA A 55 1.14 1.24 2.06
N LYS A 56 0.22 0.40 2.54
CA LYS A 56 -1.22 0.57 2.37
C LYS A 56 -1.79 1.66 3.27
N GLU A 57 -1.35 1.74 4.53
CA GLU A 57 -1.67 2.87 5.42
C GLU A 57 -1.16 4.18 4.83
N ALA A 58 0.11 4.23 4.38
CA ALA A 58 0.69 5.39 3.72
C ALA A 58 -0.10 5.77 2.45
N CYS A 59 -0.52 4.80 1.64
CA CYS A 59 -1.35 5.06 0.47
C CYS A 59 -2.73 5.62 0.83
N SER A 60 -3.38 5.06 1.85
CA SER A 60 -4.69 5.54 2.32
C SER A 60 -4.65 6.98 2.85
N LYS A 61 -3.53 7.37 3.46
CA LYS A 61 -3.25 8.75 3.89
C LYS A 61 -3.01 9.67 2.70
N ALA A 62 -2.26 9.20 1.69
CA ALA A 62 -2.04 9.94 0.46
C ALA A 62 -3.33 10.18 -0.34
N LEU A 63 -4.30 9.27 -0.26
CA LEU A 63 -5.65 9.44 -0.81
C LEU A 63 -6.54 10.38 0.02
N GLY A 64 -6.12 10.77 1.23
CA GLY A 64 -6.87 11.66 2.11
C GLY A 64 -8.08 11.03 2.81
N THR A 65 -8.28 9.72 2.68
CA THR A 65 -9.48 9.02 3.18
C THR A 65 -9.20 8.11 4.37
N GLY A 66 -7.95 7.67 4.56
CA GLY A 66 -7.67 6.53 5.43
C GLY A 66 -8.41 5.27 4.95
N LEU A 67 -8.78 4.39 5.88
CA LEU A 67 -9.58 3.18 5.58
C LEU A 67 -11.08 3.48 5.73
N SER A 68 -11.54 4.53 5.08
CA SER A 68 -12.92 5.01 5.13
C SER A 68 -13.39 5.45 3.74
N GLN A 69 -14.62 5.95 3.62
CA GLN A 69 -15.17 6.45 2.35
C GLN A 69 -15.12 5.42 1.21
N GLY A 70 -15.36 4.14 1.54
CA GLY A 70 -15.33 3.04 0.57
C GLY A 70 -13.93 2.55 0.18
N VAL A 71 -12.86 3.09 0.78
CA VAL A 71 -11.48 2.60 0.59
C VAL A 71 -11.20 1.45 1.53
N PHE A 72 -10.95 0.26 0.98
CA PHE A 72 -10.62 -0.93 1.75
C PHE A 72 -9.17 -1.36 1.56
N TRP A 73 -8.66 -2.14 2.51
CA TRP A 73 -7.30 -2.66 2.45
C TRP A 73 -6.95 -3.31 1.11
N LYS A 74 -7.78 -4.23 0.63
CA LYS A 74 -7.49 -4.97 -0.61
C LYS A 74 -7.62 -4.14 -1.88
N ASP A 75 -8.19 -2.95 -1.78
CA ASP A 75 -8.24 -2.01 -2.89
C ASP A 75 -6.86 -1.41 -3.18
N MET A 76 -5.95 -1.45 -2.20
CA MET A 76 -4.58 -0.95 -2.29
C MET A 76 -3.61 -2.13 -2.29
N GLY A 77 -3.12 -2.54 -3.46
CA GLY A 77 -2.16 -3.63 -3.59
C GLY A 77 -0.73 -3.13 -3.82
N VAL A 78 0.23 -3.60 -3.03
CA VAL A 78 1.66 -3.37 -3.32
C VAL A 78 2.11 -4.33 -4.43
N VAL A 79 2.63 -3.77 -5.51
CA VAL A 79 3.23 -4.51 -6.63
C VAL A 79 4.64 -3.98 -6.91
N ASN A 80 5.41 -4.70 -7.72
CA ASN A 80 6.73 -4.23 -8.14
C ASN A 80 6.81 -4.21 -9.66
N LEU A 81 7.47 -3.18 -10.18
CA LEU A 81 7.88 -3.11 -11.58
C LEU A 81 8.92 -4.21 -11.87
N PRO A 82 9.17 -4.55 -13.15
CA PRO A 82 10.22 -5.49 -13.53
C PRO A 82 11.61 -5.14 -12.96
N SER A 83 11.88 -3.84 -12.75
CA SER A 83 13.10 -3.35 -12.12
C SER A 83 13.21 -3.66 -10.62
N GLY A 84 12.16 -4.18 -10.00
CA GLY A 84 12.08 -4.39 -8.56
C GLY A 84 11.56 -3.18 -7.77
N LYS A 85 11.43 -1.99 -8.38
CA LYS A 85 10.87 -0.81 -7.70
C LYS A 85 9.43 -1.07 -7.25
N PRO A 86 9.07 -0.86 -5.97
CA PRO A 86 7.70 -1.02 -5.50
C PRO A 86 6.80 0.13 -5.99
N THR A 87 5.53 -0.17 -6.20
CA THR A 87 4.46 0.79 -6.52
C THR A 87 3.12 0.25 -6.01
N MET A 88 2.04 0.98 -6.26
CA MET A 88 0.69 0.61 -5.85
C MET A 88 -0.18 0.33 -7.07
N GLN A 89 -0.96 -0.75 -6.99
CA GLN A 89 -2.09 -0.99 -7.86
C GLN A 89 -3.37 -0.73 -7.08
N LEU A 90 -4.14 0.27 -7.50
CA LEU A 90 -5.40 0.62 -6.88
C LEU A 90 -6.58 0.03 -7.64
N THR A 91 -7.58 -0.45 -6.89
CA THR A 91 -8.86 -0.96 -7.40
C THR A 91 -10.01 -0.41 -6.55
N GLY A 92 -11.26 -0.76 -6.86
CA GLY A 92 -12.41 -0.46 -6.00
C GLY A 92 -12.52 1.02 -5.61
N GLY A 93 -12.82 1.27 -4.33
CA GLY A 93 -12.99 2.63 -3.82
C GLY A 93 -11.70 3.44 -3.83
N ALA A 94 -10.54 2.80 -3.63
CA ALA A 94 -9.24 3.49 -3.70
C ALA A 94 -8.98 4.08 -5.10
N ALA A 95 -9.30 3.32 -6.15
CA ALA A 95 -9.15 3.79 -7.53
C ALA A 95 -10.16 4.92 -7.86
N ALA A 96 -11.39 4.81 -7.36
CA ALA A 96 -12.41 5.86 -7.56
C ALA A 96 -12.01 7.18 -6.89
N VAL A 97 -11.50 7.12 -5.64
CA VAL A 97 -10.98 8.30 -4.93
C VAL A 97 -9.79 8.89 -5.67
N LEU A 98 -8.83 8.07 -6.10
CA LEU A 98 -7.67 8.56 -6.86
C LEU A 98 -8.11 9.27 -8.14
N GLN A 99 -9.07 8.73 -8.87
CA GLN A 99 -9.57 9.37 -10.07
C GLN A 99 -10.16 10.74 -9.73
N ALA A 100 -11.01 10.84 -8.70
CA ALA A 100 -11.66 12.09 -8.33
C ALA A 100 -10.68 13.20 -7.90
N MET A 101 -9.46 12.84 -7.48
CA MET A 101 -8.38 13.79 -7.16
C MET A 101 -7.64 14.30 -8.41
N LEU A 102 -7.78 13.65 -9.58
CA LEU A 102 -7.05 14.02 -10.78
C LEU A 102 -7.69 15.22 -11.48
N PRO A 103 -6.89 16.23 -11.87
CA PRO A 103 -7.35 17.25 -12.82
C PRO A 103 -7.69 16.62 -14.17
N ALA A 104 -8.54 17.29 -14.95
CA ALA A 104 -8.84 16.88 -16.31
C ALA A 104 -7.57 16.74 -17.17
N GLY A 105 -7.50 15.69 -17.99
CA GLY A 105 -6.34 15.41 -18.86
C GLY A 105 -5.06 15.05 -18.10
N HIS A 106 -5.17 14.44 -16.92
CA HIS A 106 -4.03 13.94 -16.17
C HIS A 106 -4.21 12.47 -15.77
N LYS A 107 -3.09 11.76 -15.73
CA LYS A 107 -2.95 10.43 -15.13
C LYS A 107 -2.20 10.49 -13.82
N ALA A 108 -2.53 9.55 -12.94
CA ALA A 108 -1.81 9.37 -11.69
C ALA A 108 -0.51 8.58 -11.88
N ALA A 109 0.56 9.02 -11.23
CA ALA A 109 1.74 8.23 -10.92
C ALA A 109 1.84 8.06 -9.41
N ILE A 110 1.93 6.81 -8.94
CA ILE A 110 2.08 6.50 -7.52
C ILE A 110 3.51 6.07 -7.23
N HIS A 111 4.21 6.90 -6.47
CA HIS A 111 5.59 6.67 -6.05
C HIS A 111 5.57 6.08 -4.64
N LEU A 112 6.05 4.85 -4.51
CA LEU A 112 6.19 4.16 -3.24
C LEU A 112 7.67 3.86 -2.97
N THR A 113 8.09 4.10 -1.73
CA THR A 113 9.33 3.53 -1.18
C THR A 113 9.03 2.86 0.15
N ILE A 114 9.76 1.78 0.43
CA ILE A 114 9.62 0.99 1.64
C ILE A 114 11.03 0.71 2.16
N THR A 115 11.23 0.87 3.46
CA THR A 115 12.45 0.47 4.17
C THR A 115 12.07 -0.25 5.46
N ASP A 116 12.95 -1.10 5.96
CA ASP A 116 12.78 -1.80 7.22
C ASP A 116 14.12 -2.05 7.90
N ASP A 117 14.12 -1.93 9.22
CA ASP A 117 15.18 -2.36 10.12
C ASP A 117 14.49 -2.85 11.41
N TYR A 118 14.67 -4.13 11.74
CA TYR A 118 13.86 -4.77 12.77
C TYR A 118 14.00 -4.04 14.11
N PRO A 119 12.90 -3.67 14.80
CA PRO A 119 11.53 -4.15 14.60
C PRO A 119 10.62 -3.21 13.80
N LEU A 120 11.17 -2.28 13.03
CA LEU A 120 10.40 -1.23 12.35
C LEU A 120 10.38 -1.42 10.83
N ALA A 121 9.23 -1.15 10.22
CA ALA A 121 9.08 -0.97 8.78
C ALA A 121 8.41 0.37 8.51
N GLN A 122 8.85 1.06 7.47
CA GLN A 122 8.33 2.38 7.08
C GLN A 122 8.02 2.42 5.60
N ALA A 123 6.96 3.14 5.23
CA ALA A 123 6.64 3.45 3.85
C ALA A 123 6.35 4.93 3.65
N PHE A 124 6.66 5.40 2.45
CA PHE A 124 6.26 6.72 1.95
C PHE A 124 5.58 6.56 0.61
N VAL A 125 4.46 7.27 0.44
CA VAL A 125 3.70 7.35 -0.81
C VAL A 125 3.57 8.80 -1.22
N ILE A 126 3.87 9.08 -2.49
CA ILE A 126 3.55 10.33 -3.16
C ILE A 126 2.68 10.00 -4.37
N ILE A 127 1.56 10.69 -4.50
CA ILE A 127 0.69 10.63 -5.67
C ILE A 127 0.91 11.91 -6.47
N GLU A 128 1.32 11.72 -7.72
CA GLU A 128 1.57 12.79 -8.67
C GLU A 128 0.55 12.73 -9.80
N ALA A 129 -0.06 13.88 -10.13
CA ALA A 129 -0.81 14.06 -11.36
C ALA A 129 0.15 14.50 -12.47
N LEU A 130 0.27 13.68 -13.51
CA LEU A 130 1.05 13.95 -14.72
C LEU A 130 0.12 14.28 -15.88
N PRO A 131 0.43 15.28 -16.72
CA PRO A 131 -0.37 15.53 -17.92
C PRO A 131 -0.46 14.28 -18.79
N ASP A 132 -1.65 14.02 -19.31
CA ASP A 132 -1.85 13.05 -20.37
C ASP A 132 -1.23 13.62 -21.64
N THR A 133 0.02 13.27 -21.89
CA THR A 133 0.63 13.43 -23.21
C THR A 133 -0.14 12.52 -24.16
N VAL A 134 -1.10 13.10 -24.89
CA VAL A 134 -1.74 12.47 -26.06
C VAL A 134 -0.66 12.11 -27.08
#